data_AF-A0A972SZE1-F1
#
_entry.id   AF-A0A972SZE1-F1
#
_cell.length_a   1.000
_cell.length_b   1.000
_cell.length_c   1.000
_cell.angle_alpha   90.00
_cell.angle_beta   90.00
_cell.angle_gamma   90.00
#
_symmetry.space_group_name_H-M   'P 1'
#
loop_
_entity.id
_entity.type
_entity.pdbx_description
1 polymer ?
#
loop_
_entity_poly.entity_id
_entity_poly.type
_entity_poly.pdbx_seq_one_letter_code
_entity_poly.pdbx_strand_id
1 'polypeptide(L)'
;MNKDDECRTIRHLQNLWEDFPQGEIKPLEENEEPPDFLIIGPDHQVTEAEITRFYRAKEGKNFIPAEQESLRWQVCNSLFTQLSTTGHSNLYIQILFNDHHPIKKYRIKNIAIDIFNFISQVNYYSKEKYQFRQLSWPDLIPDEVATIHLSVVESLKNKIVCFPLGTTFKPKLTPDTIQIIIDNKNYKYSIYHKSGNKAILVIEIHGFMFSSIGDLSDEVLVHEFQSPFDHVFIINDGDQLFEIKSKK
;
A
#
# COMPACT_ATOMS: atom_id res chain seq x y z
N MET A 1 6.55 4.77 -5.79
CA MET A 1 6.72 4.48 -4.35
C MET A 1 7.61 5.58 -3.78
N ASN A 2 7.53 5.93 -2.51
CA ASN A 2 8.52 6.86 -1.94
C ASN A 2 9.71 6.05 -1.38
N LYS A 3 10.84 6.71 -1.10
CA LYS A 3 12.05 6.01 -0.66
C LYS A 3 11.90 5.32 0.70
N ASP A 4 11.07 5.86 1.60
CA ASP A 4 10.81 5.26 2.91
C ASP A 4 10.06 3.92 2.78
N ASP A 5 9.07 3.84 1.89
CA ASP A 5 8.34 2.62 1.54
C ASP A 5 9.29 1.57 0.95
N GLU A 6 10.14 1.98 0.02
CA GLU A 6 11.17 1.13 -0.58
C GLU A 6 12.14 0.58 0.48
N CYS A 7 12.62 1.43 1.39
CA CYS A 7 13.51 1.02 2.48
C CYS A 7 12.83 0.03 3.44
N ARG A 8 11.53 0.21 3.70
CA ARG A 8 10.75 -0.76 4.49
C ARG A 8 10.63 -2.09 3.75
N THR A 9 10.38 -2.05 2.45
CA THR A 9 10.22 -3.25 1.62
C THR A 9 11.51 -4.07 1.56
N ILE A 10 12.67 -3.44 1.30
CA ILE A 10 13.94 -4.20 1.22
C ILE A 10 14.36 -4.80 2.55
N ARG A 11 14.13 -4.07 3.66
CA ARG A 11 14.38 -4.60 5.01
C ARG A 11 13.41 -5.71 5.37
N HIS A 12 12.17 -5.63 4.90
CA HIS A 12 11.21 -6.70 5.09
C HIS A 12 11.63 -7.94 4.31
N LEU A 13 12.05 -7.79 3.04
CA LEU A 13 12.62 -8.89 2.25
C LEU A 13 13.82 -9.54 2.96
N GLN A 14 14.72 -8.74 3.54
CA GLN A 14 15.86 -9.25 4.31
C GLN A 14 15.44 -10.17 5.47
N ASN A 15 14.27 -9.95 6.06
CA ASN A 15 13.76 -10.81 7.14
C ASN A 15 13.01 -12.05 6.62
N LEU A 16 12.51 -12.02 5.38
CA LEU A 16 11.71 -13.09 4.80
C LEU A 16 12.52 -14.06 3.94
N TRP A 17 13.59 -13.59 3.31
CA TRP A 17 14.42 -14.39 2.41
C TRP A 17 15.65 -14.92 3.15
N GLU A 18 15.71 -16.23 3.39
CA GLU A 18 16.80 -16.88 4.12
C GLU A 18 18.17 -16.65 3.46
N ASP A 19 18.22 -16.68 2.13
CA ASP A 19 19.45 -16.44 1.36
C ASP A 19 19.69 -14.96 1.02
N PHE A 20 19.03 -14.04 1.72
CA PHE A 20 19.25 -12.60 1.49
C PHE A 20 20.74 -12.26 1.63
N PRO A 21 21.34 -11.54 0.66
CA PRO A 21 22.76 -11.24 0.70
C PRO A 21 23.15 -10.49 1.98
N GLN A 22 24.08 -11.07 2.73
CA GLN A 22 24.67 -10.40 3.89
C GLN A 22 25.48 -9.20 3.42
N GLY A 23 25.41 -8.06 4.12
CA GLY A 23 26.18 -6.88 3.75
C GLY A 23 25.47 -5.55 4.01
N GLU A 24 26.03 -4.50 3.44
CA GLU A 24 25.48 -3.14 3.52
C GLU A 24 24.40 -2.94 2.46
N ILE A 25 23.21 -2.47 2.88
CA ILE A 25 22.14 -2.04 1.97
C ILE A 25 22.31 -0.54 1.73
N LYS A 26 22.75 -0.18 0.53
CA LYS A 26 22.91 1.20 0.10
C LYS A 26 21.70 1.64 -0.75
N PRO A 27 20.86 2.56 -0.27
CA PRO A 27 19.84 3.19 -1.11
C PRO A 27 20.49 4.08 -2.16
N LEU A 28 19.99 4.02 -3.40
CA LEU A 28 20.29 5.01 -4.43
C LEU A 28 19.16 6.05 -4.48
N GLU A 29 19.53 7.32 -4.60
CA GLU A 29 18.59 8.45 -4.54
C GLU A 29 17.70 8.50 -5.80
N GLU A 30 16.51 9.14 -5.74
CA GLU A 30 15.61 9.26 -6.91
C GLU A 30 16.25 9.94 -8.14
N ASN A 31 17.31 10.73 -7.90
CA ASN A 31 18.06 11.43 -8.94
C ASN A 31 19.23 10.61 -9.50
N GLU A 32 19.54 9.47 -8.88
CA GLU A 32 20.54 8.52 -9.37
C GLU A 32 19.86 7.53 -10.33
N GLU A 33 20.59 7.11 -11.36
CA GLU A 33 20.10 6.05 -12.25
C GLU A 33 19.93 4.75 -11.45
N PRO A 34 18.95 3.88 -11.82
CA PRO A 34 18.66 2.62 -11.12
C PRO A 34 19.92 1.73 -10.95
N PRO A 35 19.90 0.70 -10.09
CA PRO A 35 18.76 0.13 -9.35
C PRO A 35 18.31 0.99 -8.15
N ASP A 36 17.22 0.60 -7.48
CA ASP A 36 16.77 1.32 -6.26
C ASP A 36 17.73 1.11 -5.08
N PHE A 37 18.40 -0.05 -5.00
CA PHE A 37 19.37 -0.38 -3.96
C PHE A 37 20.54 -1.22 -4.49
N LEU A 38 21.68 -1.08 -3.81
CA LEU A 38 22.81 -2.00 -3.91
C LEU A 38 23.01 -2.70 -2.57
N ILE A 39 23.12 -4.02 -2.60
CA ILE A 39 23.48 -4.83 -1.44
C ILE A 39 24.92 -5.31 -1.66
N ILE A 40 25.84 -4.78 -0.85
CA ILE A 40 27.28 -5.01 -1.02
C ILE A 40 27.74 -6.00 0.03
N GLY A 41 28.05 -7.22 -0.42
CA GLY A 41 28.51 -8.29 0.45
C GLY A 41 29.97 -8.17 0.89
N PRO A 42 30.39 -9.00 1.86
CA PRO A 42 31.75 -8.95 2.42
C PRO A 42 32.86 -9.12 1.38
N ASP A 43 32.59 -9.92 0.34
CA ASP A 43 33.54 -10.21 -0.75
C ASP A 43 33.37 -9.27 -1.94
N HIS A 44 32.77 -8.08 -1.74
CA HIS A 44 32.41 -7.13 -2.78
C HIS A 44 31.46 -7.67 -3.85
N GLN A 45 30.78 -8.80 -3.60
CA GLN A 45 29.66 -9.25 -4.43
C GLN A 45 28.52 -8.24 -4.31
N VAL A 46 28.00 -7.79 -5.44
CA VAL A 46 26.93 -6.79 -5.50
C VAL A 46 25.65 -7.46 -5.96
N THR A 47 24.59 -7.27 -5.18
CA THR A 47 23.21 -7.54 -5.62
C THR A 47 22.49 -6.22 -5.86
N GLU A 48 21.98 -6.06 -7.07
CA GLU A 48 21.21 -4.91 -7.53
C GLU A 48 19.73 -5.21 -7.30
N ALA A 49 19.06 -4.40 -6.47
CA ALA A 49 17.66 -4.64 -6.13
C ALA A 49 16.77 -3.52 -6.67
N GLU A 50 15.80 -3.90 -7.48
CA GLU A 50 14.72 -3.04 -7.95
C GLU A 50 13.44 -3.40 -7.19
N ILE A 51 12.71 -2.38 -6.76
CA ILE A 51 11.45 -2.54 -6.03
C ILE A 51 10.34 -1.89 -6.83
N THR A 52 9.20 -2.55 -6.83
CA THR A 52 7.99 -2.00 -7.40
C THR A 52 6.78 -2.45 -6.61
N ARG A 53 5.67 -1.80 -6.88
CA ARG A 53 4.40 -2.08 -6.24
C ARG A 53 3.40 -2.43 -7.33
N PHE A 54 2.62 -3.48 -7.09
CA PHE A 54 1.48 -3.78 -7.94
C PHE A 54 0.49 -2.64 -7.90
N TYR A 55 0.02 -2.22 -9.07
CA TYR A 55 -1.12 -1.33 -9.20
C TYR A 55 -2.11 -1.95 -10.20
N ARG A 56 -3.38 -1.98 -9.83
CA ARG A 56 -4.46 -2.45 -10.71
C ARG A 56 -4.52 -1.61 -11.97
N ALA A 57 -4.66 -2.30 -13.11
CA ALA A 57 -5.10 -1.67 -14.34
C ALA A 57 -6.47 -0.98 -14.13
N LYS A 58 -6.70 0.14 -14.82
CA LYS A 58 -7.94 0.93 -14.72
C LYS A 58 -9.12 0.17 -15.36
N GLU A 59 -9.65 -0.85 -14.71
CA GLU A 59 -10.77 -1.61 -15.25
C GLU A 59 -11.86 -1.91 -14.20
N GLY A 60 -13.12 -1.75 -14.62
CA GLY A 60 -14.31 -2.10 -13.85
C GLY A 60 -15.05 -0.94 -13.17
N LYS A 61 -16.30 -1.19 -12.78
CA LYS A 61 -17.21 -0.20 -12.16
C LYS A 61 -16.84 0.18 -10.72
N ASN A 62 -15.93 -0.56 -10.08
CA ASN A 62 -15.52 -0.39 -8.67
C ASN A 62 -14.06 0.03 -8.53
N PHE A 63 -13.44 0.54 -9.60
CA PHE A 63 -12.06 1.01 -9.57
C PHE A 63 -11.99 2.39 -8.91
N ILE A 64 -11.25 2.50 -7.81
CA ILE A 64 -10.90 3.80 -7.22
C ILE A 64 -9.56 4.23 -7.84
N PRO A 65 -9.51 5.37 -8.55
CA PRO A 65 -8.25 5.89 -9.06
C PRO A 65 -7.24 6.11 -7.94
N ALA A 66 -5.96 5.79 -8.19
CA ALA A 66 -4.87 5.98 -7.21
C ALA A 66 -4.80 7.41 -6.65
N GLU A 67 -5.13 8.41 -7.48
CA GLU A 67 -5.27 9.80 -7.03
C GLU A 67 -6.38 9.96 -5.98
N GLN A 68 -7.57 9.42 -6.25
CA GLN A 68 -8.69 9.48 -5.30
C GLN A 68 -8.40 8.70 -4.02
N GLU A 69 -7.75 7.54 -4.13
CA GLU A 69 -7.28 6.80 -2.97
C GLU A 69 -6.30 7.63 -2.12
N SER A 70 -5.32 8.28 -2.74
CA SER A 70 -4.39 9.17 -2.04
C SER A 70 -5.13 10.30 -1.31
N LEU A 71 -6.14 10.90 -1.94
CA LEU A 71 -6.95 11.95 -1.30
C LEU A 71 -7.76 11.42 -0.11
N ARG A 72 -8.31 10.20 -0.20
CA ARG A 72 -9.03 9.53 0.91
C ARG A 72 -8.11 9.28 2.11
N TRP A 73 -6.90 8.80 1.84
CA TRP A 73 -5.86 8.63 2.87
C TRP A 73 -5.45 9.97 3.49
N GLN A 74 -5.29 11.02 2.70
CA GLN A 74 -4.99 12.36 3.22
C GLN A 74 -6.10 12.89 4.14
N VAL A 75 -7.38 12.63 3.84
CA VAL A 75 -8.48 12.95 4.75
C VAL A 75 -8.34 12.17 6.07
N CYS A 76 -8.10 10.86 6.01
CA CYS A 76 -7.93 10.03 7.21
C CYS A 76 -6.75 10.47 8.07
N ASN A 77 -5.61 10.79 7.44
CA ASN A 77 -4.43 11.30 8.14
C ASN A 77 -4.71 12.68 8.77
N SER A 78 -5.38 13.57 8.04
CA SER A 78 -5.77 14.88 8.57
C SER A 78 -6.78 14.78 9.73
N LEU A 79 -7.66 13.78 9.72
CA LEU A 79 -8.58 13.49 10.81
C LEU A 79 -7.84 12.89 12.02
N PHE A 80 -6.94 11.94 11.78
CA PHE A 80 -6.09 11.34 12.82
C PHE A 80 -5.30 12.40 13.57
N THR A 81 -4.70 13.38 12.86
CA THR A 81 -3.97 14.48 13.50
C THR A 81 -4.87 15.28 14.45
N GLN A 82 -6.11 15.59 14.05
CA GLN A 82 -7.06 16.37 14.87
C GLN A 82 -7.56 15.59 16.10
N LEU A 83 -7.85 14.29 15.93
CA LEU A 83 -8.28 13.44 17.05
C LEU A 83 -7.15 13.24 18.06
N SER A 84 -5.90 13.13 17.58
CA SER A 84 -4.73 12.92 18.44
C SER A 84 -4.43 14.14 19.32
N THR A 85 -4.73 15.36 18.87
CA THR A 85 -4.48 16.60 19.64
C THR A 85 -5.55 16.89 20.69
N THR A 86 -6.70 16.21 20.62
CA THR A 86 -7.88 16.48 21.47
C THR A 86 -8.10 15.42 22.55
N GLY A 87 -7.14 14.51 22.71
CA GLY A 87 -7.15 13.50 23.79
C GLY A 87 -8.05 12.30 23.51
N HIS A 88 -8.65 12.20 22.32
CA HIS A 88 -9.31 10.97 21.89
C HIS A 88 -8.29 9.83 21.84
N SER A 89 -8.71 8.64 22.26
CA SER A 89 -7.83 7.49 22.33
C SER A 89 -8.64 6.20 22.20
N ASN A 90 -7.98 5.10 21.84
CA ASN A 90 -8.61 3.79 21.63
C ASN A 90 -9.68 3.76 20.53
N LEU A 91 -9.58 4.65 19.53
CA LEU A 91 -10.55 4.72 18.45
C LEU A 91 -10.09 3.91 17.24
N TYR A 92 -11.02 3.14 16.68
CA TYR A 92 -10.88 2.47 15.40
C TYR A 92 -11.95 3.01 14.45
N ILE A 93 -11.50 3.71 13.41
CA ILE A 93 -12.32 4.50 12.49
C ILE A 93 -12.10 3.99 11.06
N GLN A 94 -13.19 3.64 10.39
CA GLN A 94 -13.17 3.29 8.98
C GLN A 94 -14.14 4.21 8.23
N ILE A 95 -13.68 4.82 7.14
CA ILE A 95 -14.49 5.79 6.39
C ILE A 95 -14.75 5.27 4.99
N LEU A 96 -16.00 4.89 4.69
CA LEU A 96 -16.43 4.63 3.33
C LEU A 96 -16.75 5.97 2.65
N PHE A 97 -15.98 6.31 1.62
CA PHE A 97 -16.19 7.53 0.84
C PHE A 97 -17.25 7.31 -0.24
N ASN A 98 -17.95 8.39 -0.60
CA ASN A 98 -19.00 8.39 -1.60
C ASN A 98 -18.40 8.53 -3.00
N ASP A 99 -18.52 7.48 -3.82
CA ASP A 99 -17.97 7.48 -5.18
C ASP A 99 -18.67 8.47 -6.13
N HIS A 100 -19.88 8.93 -5.80
CA HIS A 100 -20.58 9.96 -6.56
C HIS A 100 -20.12 11.39 -6.22
N HIS A 101 -19.37 11.56 -5.13
CA HIS A 101 -18.85 12.85 -4.66
C HIS A 101 -17.33 12.75 -4.46
N PRO A 102 -16.55 12.73 -5.56
CA PRO A 102 -15.11 12.55 -5.49
C PRO A 102 -14.44 13.68 -4.71
N ILE A 103 -13.42 13.32 -3.93
CA ILE A 103 -12.70 14.29 -3.09
C ILE A 103 -11.89 15.21 -4.00
N LYS A 104 -11.95 16.50 -3.71
CA LYS A 104 -11.11 17.51 -4.33
C LYS A 104 -9.99 17.90 -3.36
N LYS A 105 -8.77 18.14 -3.87
CA LYS A 105 -7.59 18.43 -3.04
C LYS A 105 -7.81 19.57 -2.03
N TYR A 106 -8.53 20.63 -2.41
CA TYR A 106 -8.81 21.75 -1.53
C TYR A 106 -9.82 21.44 -0.41
N ARG A 107 -10.61 20.36 -0.54
CA ARG A 107 -11.63 19.94 0.45
C ARG A 107 -11.08 19.08 1.57
N ILE A 108 -9.89 18.48 1.41
CA ILE A 108 -9.33 17.48 2.35
C ILE A 108 -9.43 17.92 3.80
N LYS A 109 -8.94 19.13 4.11
CA LYS A 109 -8.94 19.66 5.48
C LYS A 109 -10.35 19.86 6.02
N ASN A 110 -11.25 20.41 5.20
CA ASN A 110 -12.62 20.69 5.60
C ASN A 110 -13.38 19.39 5.87
N ILE A 111 -13.26 18.39 4.98
CA ILE A 111 -13.87 17.07 5.19
C ILE A 111 -13.39 16.46 6.52
N ALA A 112 -12.09 16.52 6.79
CA ALA A 112 -11.54 16.00 8.05
C ALA A 112 -12.08 16.75 9.29
N ILE A 113 -12.22 18.08 9.20
CA ILE A 113 -12.81 18.91 10.26
C ILE A 113 -14.29 18.57 10.46
N ASP A 114 -15.05 18.43 9.38
CA ASP A 114 -16.48 18.09 9.42
C ASP A 114 -16.69 16.73 10.12
N ILE A 115 -15.89 15.72 9.76
CA ILE A 115 -15.90 14.41 10.42
C ILE A 115 -15.46 14.50 11.88
N PHE A 116 -14.42 15.27 12.20
CA PHE A 116 -13.96 15.48 13.57
C PHE A 116 -15.07 16.10 14.44
N ASN A 117 -15.73 17.13 13.94
CA ASN A 117 -16.84 17.80 14.62
C ASN A 117 -18.00 16.85 14.84
N PHE A 118 -18.34 16.01 13.85
CA PHE A 118 -19.35 14.98 13.98
C PHE A 118 -18.99 13.96 15.07
N ILE A 119 -17.77 13.40 15.03
CA ILE A 119 -17.28 12.42 16.02
C ILE A 119 -17.29 13.02 17.44
N SER A 120 -16.97 14.31 17.58
CA SER A 120 -16.95 15.01 18.87
C SER A 120 -18.35 15.21 19.47
N GLN A 121 -19.40 15.15 18.66
CA GLN A 121 -20.79 15.33 19.09
C GLN A 121 -21.50 14.02 19.42
N VAL A 122 -21.00 12.88 18.93
CA VAL A 122 -21.61 11.57 19.19
C VAL A 122 -21.07 10.97 20.48
N ASN A 123 -21.97 10.56 21.36
CA ASN A 123 -21.61 9.77 22.54
C ASN A 123 -21.37 8.32 22.10
N TYR A 124 -20.17 7.83 22.35
CA TYR A 124 -19.78 6.44 22.10
C TYR A 124 -19.17 5.81 23.35
N TYR A 125 -19.41 4.52 23.54
CA TYR A 125 -19.01 3.73 24.71
C TYR A 125 -18.05 2.61 24.32
N SER A 126 -17.30 2.08 25.31
CA SER A 126 -16.37 0.98 25.08
C SER A 126 -17.09 -0.28 24.60
N LYS A 127 -16.45 -1.04 23.71
CA LYS A 127 -16.93 -2.34 23.18
C LYS A 127 -18.14 -2.26 22.24
N GLU A 128 -18.67 -1.07 21.97
CA GLU A 128 -19.70 -0.86 20.95
C GLU A 128 -19.10 -0.54 19.57
N LYS A 129 -19.85 -0.89 18.53
CA LYS A 129 -19.56 -0.54 17.13
C LYS A 129 -20.69 0.32 16.60
N TYR A 130 -20.34 1.49 16.10
CA TYR A 130 -21.26 2.46 15.54
C TYR A 130 -21.09 2.55 14.03
N GLN A 131 -22.21 2.70 13.33
CA GLN A 131 -22.24 2.96 11.89
C GLN A 131 -23.10 4.18 11.64
N PHE A 132 -22.49 5.23 11.09
CA PHE A 132 -23.16 6.49 10.77
C PHE A 132 -23.20 6.65 9.26
N ARG A 133 -24.41 6.67 8.69
CA ARG A 133 -24.61 6.85 7.24
C ARG A 133 -24.90 8.31 6.94
N GLN A 134 -24.30 8.84 5.87
CA GLN A 134 -24.50 10.24 5.49
C GLN A 134 -25.96 10.56 5.20
N LEU A 135 -26.69 9.66 4.55
CA LEU A 135 -28.14 9.82 4.31
C LEU A 135 -28.98 9.97 5.59
N SER A 136 -28.48 9.48 6.73
CA SER A 136 -29.16 9.63 8.03
C SER A 136 -28.76 10.91 8.75
N TRP A 137 -27.68 11.56 8.32
CA TRP A 137 -27.08 12.74 8.95
C TRP A 137 -26.54 13.73 7.89
N PRO A 138 -27.37 14.17 6.92
CA PRO A 138 -26.90 14.89 5.74
C PRO A 138 -26.29 16.26 6.08
N ASP A 139 -26.70 16.87 7.19
CA ASP A 139 -26.20 18.18 7.62
C ASP A 139 -24.91 18.09 8.45
N LEU A 140 -24.54 16.89 8.94
CA LEU A 140 -23.38 16.70 9.82
C LEU A 140 -22.27 15.88 9.17
N ILE A 141 -22.61 14.99 8.23
CA ILE A 141 -21.64 14.17 7.50
C ILE A 141 -21.52 14.74 6.08
N PRO A 142 -20.30 15.11 5.64
CA PRO A 142 -20.10 15.72 4.32
C PRO A 142 -20.44 14.73 3.20
N ASP A 143 -20.94 15.24 2.06
CA ASP A 143 -21.39 14.42 0.91
C ASP A 143 -20.30 13.48 0.36
N GLU A 144 -19.03 13.86 0.50
CA GLU A 144 -17.88 13.03 0.10
C GLU A 144 -17.75 11.73 0.92
N VAL A 145 -18.44 11.63 2.07
CA VAL A 145 -18.45 10.47 2.95
C VAL A 145 -19.79 9.75 2.83
N ALA A 146 -19.77 8.45 2.57
CA ALA A 146 -20.99 7.64 2.55
C ALA A 146 -21.30 7.05 3.93
N THR A 147 -20.29 6.55 4.65
CA THR A 147 -20.45 5.92 5.96
C THR A 147 -19.19 6.06 6.82
N ILE A 148 -19.38 6.32 8.10
CA ILE A 148 -18.34 6.28 9.14
C ILE A 148 -18.62 5.09 10.04
N HIS A 149 -17.66 4.17 10.13
CA HIS A 149 -17.64 3.12 11.15
C HIS A 149 -16.72 3.57 12.28
N LEU A 150 -17.24 3.56 13.50
CA LEU A 150 -16.52 3.97 14.70
C LEU A 150 -16.63 2.87 15.74
N SER A 151 -15.52 2.52 16.38
CA SER A 151 -15.52 1.63 17.53
C SER A 151 -14.44 2.01 18.53
N VAL A 152 -14.72 1.75 19.81
CA VAL A 152 -13.76 1.94 20.89
C VAL A 152 -13.14 0.58 21.23
N VAL A 153 -11.86 0.44 20.93
CA VAL A 153 -11.12 -0.82 21.04
C VAL A 153 -10.06 -0.70 22.14
N GLU A 154 -10.34 -1.26 23.32
CA GLU A 154 -9.46 -1.19 24.50
C GLU A 154 -8.03 -1.72 24.23
N SER A 155 -7.88 -2.70 23.33
CA SER A 155 -6.57 -3.27 22.98
C SER A 155 -5.67 -2.32 22.19
N LEU A 156 -6.18 -1.19 21.69
CA LEU A 156 -5.37 -0.18 20.99
C LEU A 156 -4.46 0.63 21.92
N LYS A 157 -4.63 0.57 23.25
CA LYS A 157 -3.74 1.19 24.25
C LYS A 157 -3.34 2.63 23.93
N ASN A 158 -4.32 3.51 23.89
CA ASN A 158 -4.23 4.93 23.58
C ASN A 158 -3.85 5.27 22.14
N LYS A 159 -4.08 4.36 21.19
CA LYS A 159 -3.89 4.63 19.77
C LYS A 159 -5.22 4.95 19.08
N ILE A 160 -5.13 5.73 18.02
CA ILE A 160 -6.20 5.93 17.04
C ILE A 160 -5.77 5.23 15.76
N VAL A 161 -6.68 4.46 15.18
CA VAL A 161 -6.52 3.84 13.87
C VAL A 161 -7.60 4.42 12.98
N CYS A 162 -7.21 5.11 11.91
CA CYS A 162 -8.13 5.73 10.95
C CYS A 162 -7.68 5.42 9.53
N PHE A 163 -8.56 4.85 8.72
CA PHE A 163 -8.25 4.53 7.34
C PHE A 163 -9.52 4.55 6.46
N PRO A 164 -9.35 4.81 5.15
CA PRO A 164 -10.47 4.69 4.23
C PRO A 164 -10.92 3.24 4.13
N LEU A 165 -12.23 3.00 4.14
CA LEU A 165 -12.82 1.73 3.75
C LEU A 165 -13.01 1.75 2.24
N GLY A 166 -12.55 0.69 1.58
CA GLY A 166 -12.78 0.44 0.17
C GLY A 166 -13.55 -0.84 0.00
N THR A 167 -14.17 -1.01 -1.17
CA THR A 167 -14.86 -2.25 -1.51
C THR A 167 -13.83 -3.39 -1.53
N THR A 168 -14.05 -4.41 -0.72
CA THR A 168 -13.17 -5.57 -0.45
C THR A 168 -12.98 -6.52 -1.64
N PHE A 169 -13.16 -6.06 -2.87
CA PHE A 169 -12.89 -6.87 -4.05
C PHE A 169 -11.38 -6.94 -4.28
N LYS A 170 -10.76 -8.07 -3.97
CA LYS A 170 -9.40 -8.42 -4.41
C LYS A 170 -9.50 -9.15 -5.76
N PRO A 171 -9.06 -8.57 -6.89
CA PRO A 171 -9.02 -9.27 -8.15
C PRO A 171 -7.96 -10.36 -8.05
N LYS A 172 -8.27 -11.50 -8.65
CA LYS A 172 -7.29 -12.56 -8.88
C LYS A 172 -6.20 -12.00 -9.80
N LEU A 173 -4.95 -12.05 -9.35
CA LEU A 173 -3.79 -11.72 -10.18
C LEU A 173 -3.54 -12.86 -11.15
N THR A 174 -3.38 -12.51 -12.41
CA THR A 174 -3.09 -13.45 -13.51
C THR A 174 -1.62 -13.39 -13.89
N PRO A 175 -1.06 -14.45 -14.51
CA PRO A 175 0.29 -14.40 -15.05
C PRO A 175 0.53 -13.19 -15.95
N ASP A 176 -0.41 -12.85 -16.84
CA ASP A 176 -0.28 -11.68 -17.72
C ASP A 176 -0.10 -10.38 -16.94
N THR A 177 -0.83 -10.22 -15.83
CA THR A 177 -0.71 -9.03 -14.97
C THR A 177 0.68 -8.90 -14.38
N ILE A 178 1.25 -10.00 -13.89
CA ILE A 178 2.59 -10.02 -13.31
C ILE A 178 3.66 -9.84 -14.39
N GLN A 179 3.50 -10.47 -15.56
CA GLN A 179 4.41 -10.30 -16.70
C GLN A 179 4.49 -8.84 -17.15
N ILE A 180 3.37 -8.13 -17.21
CA ILE A 180 3.36 -6.68 -17.52
C ILE A 180 4.19 -5.87 -16.51
N ILE A 181 4.12 -6.20 -15.21
CA ILE A 181 4.91 -5.52 -14.18
C ILE A 181 6.41 -5.78 -14.37
N ILE A 182 6.77 -7.04 -14.65
CA ILE A 182 8.15 -7.46 -14.95
C ILE A 182 8.65 -6.73 -16.19
N ASP A 183 7.89 -6.73 -17.28
CA ASP A 183 8.25 -6.08 -18.54
C ASP A 183 8.48 -4.57 -18.38
N ASN A 184 7.67 -3.91 -17.55
CA ASN A 184 7.86 -2.51 -17.17
C ASN A 184 9.14 -2.26 -16.37
N LYS A 185 9.83 -3.29 -15.89
CA LYS A 185 11.11 -3.18 -15.19
C LYS A 185 12.28 -3.76 -16.00
N ASN A 186 12.02 -4.62 -16.98
CA ASN A 186 13.02 -5.18 -17.88
C ASN A 186 13.82 -4.10 -18.61
N TYR A 187 13.21 -2.98 -19.00
CA TYR A 187 13.95 -1.89 -19.64
C TYR A 187 15.02 -1.30 -18.70
N LYS A 188 14.71 -1.17 -17.40
CA LYS A 188 15.66 -0.65 -16.40
C LYS A 188 16.81 -1.60 -16.17
N TYR A 189 16.55 -2.91 -16.15
CA TYR A 189 17.59 -3.93 -16.02
C TYR A 189 18.76 -3.66 -16.97
N SER A 190 18.46 -3.40 -18.25
CA SER A 190 19.48 -3.15 -19.27
C SER A 190 20.30 -1.87 -19.05
N ILE A 191 19.77 -0.91 -18.29
CA ILE A 191 20.41 0.38 -18.01
C ILE A 191 21.48 0.21 -16.93
N TYR A 192 21.17 -0.54 -15.87
CA TYR A 192 22.01 -0.55 -14.69
C TYR A 192 22.81 -1.83 -14.48
N HIS A 193 22.35 -2.95 -15.05
CA HIS A 193 22.92 -4.24 -14.71
C HIS A 193 24.36 -4.36 -15.20
N LYS A 194 25.28 -4.58 -14.25
CA LYS A 194 26.69 -4.80 -14.57
C LYS A 194 27.01 -6.29 -14.60
N SER A 195 27.78 -6.69 -15.60
CA SER A 195 28.24 -8.07 -15.77
C SER A 195 28.86 -8.61 -14.48
N GLY A 196 28.31 -9.71 -13.96
CA GLY A 196 28.79 -10.39 -12.76
C GLY A 196 28.06 -10.04 -11.46
N ASN A 197 27.20 -9.01 -11.47
CA ASN A 197 26.30 -8.73 -10.35
C ASN A 197 25.09 -9.67 -10.39
N LYS A 198 24.45 -9.88 -9.24
CA LYS A 198 23.10 -10.46 -9.19
C LYS A 198 22.07 -9.35 -9.26
N ALA A 199 20.92 -9.62 -9.86
CA ALA A 199 19.82 -8.68 -9.96
C ALA A 199 18.52 -9.30 -9.46
N ILE A 200 17.84 -8.61 -8.55
CA ILE A 200 16.56 -9.05 -7.99
C ILE A 200 15.47 -7.99 -8.25
N LEU A 201 14.26 -8.47 -8.55
CA LEU A 201 13.06 -7.64 -8.63
C LEU A 201 12.13 -8.03 -7.48
N VAL A 202 11.63 -7.02 -6.75
CA VAL A 202 10.66 -7.20 -5.68
C VAL A 202 9.36 -6.49 -6.05
N ILE A 203 8.26 -7.24 -6.11
CA ILE A 203 6.91 -6.74 -6.38
C ILE A 203 6.10 -6.80 -5.08
N GLU A 204 5.77 -5.64 -4.53
CA GLU A 204 4.92 -5.53 -3.34
C GLU A 204 3.43 -5.45 -3.72
N ILE A 205 2.59 -6.28 -3.10
CA ILE A 205 1.12 -6.18 -3.13
C ILE A 205 0.69 -5.61 -1.78
N HIS A 206 0.29 -4.33 -1.76
CA HIS A 206 0.06 -3.62 -0.50
C HIS A 206 -1.40 -3.70 -0.05
N GLY A 207 -1.67 -4.46 1.02
CA GLY A 207 -3.03 -4.74 1.53
C GLY A 207 -3.88 -3.55 1.95
N PHE A 208 -3.23 -2.45 2.36
CA PHE A 208 -3.94 -1.24 2.81
C PHE A 208 -4.19 -0.25 1.66
N MET A 209 -3.70 -0.53 0.45
CA MET A 209 -4.00 0.29 -0.73
C MET A 209 -4.90 -0.49 -1.68
N PHE A 210 -6.14 -0.04 -1.88
CA PHE A 210 -7.12 -0.62 -2.80
C PHE A 210 -6.62 -0.72 -4.23
N SER A 211 -5.81 0.25 -4.67
CA SER A 211 -5.16 0.19 -5.98
C SER A 211 -4.06 -0.86 -6.06
N SER A 212 -3.56 -1.36 -4.92
CA SER A 212 -2.43 -2.30 -4.83
C SER A 212 -2.79 -3.65 -4.20
N ILE A 213 -4.07 -3.90 -3.91
CA ILE A 213 -4.52 -5.18 -3.34
C ILE A 213 -4.93 -6.14 -4.47
N GLY A 214 -4.48 -7.38 -4.38
CA GLY A 214 -4.76 -8.45 -5.34
C GLY A 214 -4.64 -9.80 -4.65
N ASP A 215 -5.34 -10.81 -5.17
CA ASP A 215 -5.26 -12.18 -4.68
C ASP A 215 -4.31 -12.97 -5.59
N LEU A 216 -3.21 -13.46 -5.04
CA LEU A 216 -2.19 -14.17 -5.80
C LEU A 216 -2.71 -15.57 -6.12
N SER A 217 -2.84 -15.89 -7.39
CA SER A 217 -3.38 -17.19 -7.79
C SER A 217 -2.32 -18.28 -7.88
N ASP A 218 -2.74 -19.53 -7.68
CA ASP A 218 -1.88 -20.71 -7.91
C ASP A 218 -1.28 -20.72 -9.31
N GLU A 219 -2.02 -20.22 -10.31
CA GLU A 219 -1.57 -20.07 -11.69
C GLU A 219 -0.33 -19.17 -11.78
N VAL A 220 -0.28 -18.06 -11.04
CA VAL A 220 0.90 -17.19 -10.97
C VAL A 220 2.09 -17.92 -10.36
N LEU A 221 1.88 -18.69 -9.29
CA LEU A 221 2.97 -19.36 -8.59
C LEU A 221 3.64 -20.47 -9.41
N VAL A 222 2.89 -21.12 -10.31
CA VAL A 222 3.40 -22.20 -11.16
C VAL A 222 3.86 -21.75 -12.55
N HIS A 223 3.48 -20.54 -12.97
CA HIS A 223 3.85 -19.98 -14.27
C HIS A 223 5.33 -19.65 -14.37
N GLU A 224 5.89 -19.77 -15.58
CA GLU A 224 7.29 -19.45 -15.88
C GLU A 224 7.36 -18.10 -16.62
N PHE A 225 7.74 -17.05 -15.89
CA PHE A 225 7.80 -15.68 -16.38
C PHE A 225 9.04 -15.41 -17.21
N GLN A 226 8.95 -14.50 -18.19
CA GLN A 226 10.11 -14.00 -18.91
C GLN A 226 10.72 -12.83 -18.15
N SER A 227 11.94 -13.01 -17.65
CA SER A 227 12.59 -12.00 -16.81
C SER A 227 14.12 -12.11 -16.90
N PRO A 228 14.84 -11.00 -17.10
CA PRO A 228 16.30 -11.00 -17.06
C PRO A 228 16.86 -11.06 -15.62
N PHE A 229 16.03 -10.75 -14.62
CA PHE A 229 16.40 -10.79 -13.20
C PHE A 229 16.75 -12.21 -12.76
N ASP A 230 17.73 -12.34 -11.86
CA ASP A 230 18.12 -13.64 -11.28
C ASP A 230 17.03 -14.17 -10.35
N HIS A 231 16.38 -13.29 -9.60
CA HIS A 231 15.24 -13.63 -8.74
C HIS A 231 14.13 -12.59 -8.90
N VAL A 232 12.89 -13.07 -8.94
CA VAL A 232 11.70 -12.22 -8.87
C VAL A 232 10.85 -12.65 -7.69
N PHE A 233 10.65 -11.72 -6.77
CA PHE A 233 9.90 -11.94 -5.54
C PHE A 233 8.58 -11.17 -5.58
N ILE A 234 7.54 -11.79 -5.03
CA ILE A 234 6.26 -11.15 -4.72
C ILE A 234 6.09 -11.20 -3.20
N ILE A 235 5.90 -10.04 -2.58
CA ILE A 235 5.47 -9.94 -1.18
C ILE A 235 3.98 -9.63 -1.19
N ASN A 236 3.17 -10.54 -0.67
CA ASN A 236 1.71 -10.36 -0.64
C ASN A 236 1.26 -9.51 0.57
N ASP A 237 -0.04 -9.24 0.64
CA ASP A 237 -0.61 -8.42 1.70
C ASP A 237 -0.73 -9.11 3.08
N GLY A 238 -0.34 -10.38 3.16
CA GLY A 238 -0.21 -11.16 4.39
C GLY A 238 1.23 -11.33 4.85
N ASP A 239 2.16 -10.51 4.35
CA ASP A 239 3.60 -10.55 4.62
C ASP A 239 4.25 -11.90 4.23
N GLN A 240 3.70 -12.59 3.22
CA GLN A 240 4.26 -13.81 2.67
C GLN A 240 5.14 -13.51 1.46
N LEU A 241 6.32 -14.11 1.44
CA LEU A 241 7.26 -14.05 0.32
C LEU A 241 7.03 -15.24 -0.63
N PHE A 242 6.90 -14.94 -1.92
CA PHE A 242 6.88 -15.92 -2.99
C PHE A 242 7.98 -15.59 -3.99
N GLU A 243 8.83 -16.57 -4.28
CA GLU A 243 9.72 -16.50 -5.43
C GLU A 243 9.00 -17.12 -6.63
N ILE A 244 8.87 -16.38 -7.73
CA ILE A 244 8.21 -16.87 -8.95
C ILE A 244 9.24 -17.42 -9.95
N LYS A 245 8.85 -18.46 -10.68
CA LYS A 245 9.74 -19.08 -11.66
C LYS A 245 9.98 -18.13 -12.82
N SER A 246 11.26 -17.87 -13.10
CA SER A 246 11.67 -16.95 -14.15
C SER A 246 12.60 -17.65 -15.14
N LYS A 247 12.44 -17.33 -16.42
CA LYS A 247 13.29 -17.75 -17.52
C LYS A 247 13.89 -16.53 -18.18
N LYS A 248 15.22 -16.59 -18.38
CA LYS A 248 16.00 -15.58 -19.09
C LYS A 248 15.91 -15.74 -20.60
#